data_AF-A0A2P2Q6C6-F1
#
_entry.id   AF-A0A2P2Q6C6-F1
#
_cell.length_a   1.000
_cell.length_b   1.000
_cell.length_c   1.000
_cell.angle_alpha   90.00
_cell.angle_beta   90.00
_cell.angle_gamma   90.00
#
_symmetry.space_group_name_H-M   'P 1'
#
loop_
_entity.id
_entity.type
_entity.pdbx_description
1 polymer ?
#
loop_
_entity_poly.entity_id
_entity_poly.type
_entity_poly.pdbx_seq_one_letter_code
_entity_poly.pdbx_strand_id
1 'polypeptide(L)' 'MMVCKCCNARSSCVLFIPCRHLCSCKACDAFLDSCPVCQTAKETSIEALMV' A
#
# COMPACT_ATOMS: atom_id res chain seq x y z
N MET A 1 9.27 -11.23 0.56
CA MET A 1 9.16 -9.77 0.36
C MET A 1 8.10 -9.51 -0.68
N MET A 2 7.02 -8.79 -0.37
CA MET A 2 5.92 -8.53 -1.32
C MET A 2 6.28 -7.29 -2.16
N VAL A 3 6.18 -7.35 -3.50
CA VAL A 3 6.47 -6.20 -4.37
C VAL A 3 5.25 -5.29 -4.46
N CYS A 4 5.46 -3.97 -4.45
CA CYS A 4 4.43 -2.96 -4.63
C CYS A 4 3.64 -3.22 -5.93
N LYS A 5 2.32 -3.35 -5.81
CA LYS A 5 1.42 -3.68 -6.92
C LYS A 5 1.22 -2.53 -7.93
N CYS A 6 1.60 -1.31 -7.56
CA CYS A 6 1.46 -0.14 -8.43
C CYS A 6 2.67 0.07 -9.35
N CYS A 7 3.88 0.01 -8.81
CA CYS A 7 5.10 0.24 -9.60
C CYS A 7 5.86 -1.03 -9.98
N ASN A 8 5.54 -2.17 -9.37
CA ASN A 8 6.24 -3.45 -9.56
C ASN A 8 7.77 -3.40 -9.37
N ALA A 9 8.29 -2.37 -8.68
CA ALA A 9 9.73 -2.12 -8.56
C ALA A 9 10.24 -2.09 -7.11
N ARG A 10 9.44 -1.58 -6.17
CA ARG A 10 9.83 -1.39 -4.76
C ARG A 10 9.13 -2.40 -3.87
N SER A 11 9.68 -2.65 -2.68
CA SER A 11 8.99 -3.45 -1.66
C SER A 11 7.69 -2.78 -1.23
N SER A 12 6.64 -3.57 -1.09
CA SER A 12 5.40 -3.17 -0.44
C SER A 12 5.69 -2.98 1.05
N CYS A 13 5.42 -1.80 1.57
CA CYS A 13 5.61 -1.45 2.99
C CYS A 13 4.44 -0.64 3.55
N VAL A 14 3.36 -0.46 2.79
CA VAL A 14 2.21 0.36 3.20
C VAL A 14 0.93 -0.47 3.26
N LEU A 15 0.29 -0.44 4.43
CA LEU A 15 -0.99 -1.06 4.73
C LEU A 15 -2.13 -0.03 4.65
N PHE A 16 -3.16 -0.32 3.85
CA PHE A 16 -4.32 0.55 3.65
C PHE A 16 -5.40 0.30 4.70
N ILE A 17 -6.05 1.34 5.21
CA ILE A 17 -7.20 1.26 6.12
C ILE A 17 -8.44 1.81 5.38
N PRO A 18 -9.60 1.12 5.46
CA PRO A 18 -9.93 0.02 6.39
C PRO A 18 -9.64 -1.40 5.88
N CYS A 19 -9.27 -1.58 4.61
CA CYS A 19 -9.20 -2.92 3.99
C CYS A 19 -8.00 -3.80 4.42
N ARG A 20 -7.02 -3.24 5.13
CA ARG A 20 -5.83 -3.91 5.69
C ARG A 20 -4.92 -4.61 4.67
N HIS A 21 -4.94 -4.19 3.40
CA HIS A 21 -4.03 -4.73 2.38
C HIS A 21 -2.66 -4.06 2.41
N LEU A 22 -1.60 -4.86 2.55
CA LEU A 22 -0.20 -4.45 2.41
C LEU A 22 0.26 -4.60 0.95
N CYS A 23 0.03 -3.58 0.12
CA CYS A 23 0.18 -3.72 -1.34
C CYS A 23 0.92 -2.58 -2.06
N SER A 24 1.30 -1.51 -1.34
CA SER A 24 1.99 -0.36 -1.92
C SER A 24 3.33 -0.06 -1.23
N CYS A 25 4.23 0.59 -1.96
CA CYS A 25 5.41 1.21 -1.38
C CYS A 25 5.11 2.66 -0.97
N LYS A 26 5.91 3.25 -0.08
CA LYS A 26 5.73 4.62 0.42
C LYS A 26 5.62 5.67 -0.69
N ALA A 27 6.41 5.55 -1.75
CA ALA A 27 6.38 6.48 -2.87
C ALA A 27 5.09 6.39 -3.71
N CYS A 28 4.48 5.20 -3.82
CA CYS A 28 3.23 5.04 -4.55
C CYS A 28 2.02 5.41 -3.69
N ASP A 29 2.05 5.15 -2.39
CA ASP A 29 0.96 5.52 -1.47
C ASP A 29 0.57 7.00 -1.52
N ALA A 30 1.54 7.90 -1.71
CA ALA A 30 1.30 9.34 -1.82
C ALA A 30 0.34 9.74 -2.96
N PHE A 31 0.14 8.88 -3.96
CA PHE A 31 -0.70 9.12 -5.13
C PHE A 31 -1.94 8.23 -5.19
N LEU A 32 -2.21 7.44 -4.16
CA LEU A 32 -3.31 6.48 -4.13
C LEU A 32 -4.41 6.94 -3.18
N ASP A 33 -5.60 7.18 -3.72
CA ASP A 33 -6.82 7.46 -2.94
C ASP A 33 -7.63 6.19 -2.63
N SER A 34 -7.22 5.04 -3.17
CA SER A 34 -7.88 3.76 -2.94
C SER A 34 -6.87 2.61 -2.96
N CYS A 35 -7.26 1.49 -2.36
CA CYS A 35 -6.43 0.29 -2.34
C CYS A 35 -6.33 -0.31 -3.75
N PRO A 36 -5.11 -0.52 -4.29
CA PRO A 36 -4.92 -1.06 -5.64
C PRO A 36 -5.35 -2.53 -5.79
N VAL A 37 -5.69 -3.21 -4.70
CA VAL A 37 -6.11 -4.63 -4.70
C VAL A 37 -7.63 -4.76 -4.72
N CYS A 38 -8.32 -4.07 -3.81
CA CYS A 38 -9.76 -4.23 -3.59
C CYS A 38 -10.58 -2.96 -3.90
N GLN A 39 -9.92 -1.88 -4.32
CA GLN A 39 -10.52 -0.60 -4.67
C GLN A 39 -11.28 0.10 -3.53
N THR A 40 -11.19 -0.40 -2.30
CA THR A 40 -11.70 0.32 -1.12
C THR A 40 -11.00 1.66 -0.99
N ALA A 41 -11.76 2.74 -0.77
CA ALA A 41 -11.22 4.08 -0.54
C ALA A 41 -10.23 4.09 0.63
N LYS A 42 -9.11 4.81 0.45
CA LYS A 42 -8.07 4.96 1.46
C LYS A 42 -8.50 6.03 2.44
N GLU A 43 -8.82 5.64 3.67
CA GLU A 43 -9.03 6.59 4.76
C GLU A 43 -7.68 7.04 5.35
N THR A 44 -6.81 6.06 5.57
CA THR A 44 -5.44 6.28 6.04
C THR A 44 -4.55 5.11 5.62
N SER A 45 -3.24 5.29 5.77
CA SER A 45 -2.22 4.29 5.50
C SER A 45 -1.20 4.25 6.62
N ILE A 46 -0.66 3.05 6.88
CA ILE A 46 0.36 2.82 7.90
C ILE A 46 1.57 2.17 7.24
N GLU A 47 2.77 2.67 7.54
CA GLU A 47 4.02 2.04 7.13
C GLU A 47 4.31 0.83 8.04
N ALA A 48 4.40 -0.35 7.45
CA ALA A 48 4.73 -1.58 8.14
C ALA A 48 6.25 -1.65 8.37
N LEU A 49 6.65 -1.68 9.64
CA LEU A 49 8.04 -1.97 10.01
C LEU A 49 8.26 -3.48 9.87
N MET A 50 9.01 -3.90 8.85
CA MET A 50 9.48 -5.28 8.72
C MET A 50 10.83 -5.38 9.41
N VAL A 51 10.85 -5.92 10.64
CA VAL A 51 12.06 -6.32 11.36
C VAL A 51 12.45 -7.76 11.01
#